data_AF-A0A2R5L4G3-F1
#
_entry.id   AF-A0A2R5L4G3-F1
#
_cell.length_a   1.000
_cell.length_b   1.000
_cell.length_c   1.000
_cell.angle_alpha   90.00
_cell.angle_beta   90.00
_cell.angle_gamma   90.00
#
_symmetry.space_group_name_H-M   'P 1'
#
loop_
_entity.id
_entity.type
_entity.pdbx_description
1 polymer ?
#
loop_
_entity_poly.entity_id
_entity_poly.type
_entity_poly.pdbx_seq_one_letter_code
_entity_poly.pdbx_strand_id
1 'polypeptide(L)'
;STKRAVLSSYKALHRTILFVFDGDVDTIQSARAKAREEFKKNACVKDPDKIEELLKFAGDVRDVLRKDIVHAIINEKGHYELQLRPEHL
;
A
#
# COMPACT_ATOMS: atom_id res chain seq x y z
N SER A 1 2.54 -13.42 -17.26
CA SER A 1 3.42 -14.25 -16.42
C SER A 1 3.38 -13.76 -14.99
N THR A 2 3.08 -14.67 -14.06
CA THR A 2 2.88 -14.41 -12.62
C THR A 2 4.06 -13.68 -11.98
N LYS A 3 5.30 -14.01 -12.37
CA LYS A 3 6.51 -13.31 -11.89
C LYS A 3 6.50 -11.82 -12.19
N ARG A 4 6.01 -11.41 -13.37
CA ARG A 4 5.93 -9.99 -13.76
C ARG A 4 4.90 -9.25 -12.91
N ALA A 5 3.76 -9.89 -12.63
CA ALA A 5 2.71 -9.31 -11.78
C ALA A 5 3.21 -9.10 -10.34
N VAL A 6 3.90 -10.08 -9.76
CA VAL A 6 4.52 -9.99 -8.43
C VAL A 6 5.53 -8.85 -8.35
N LEU A 7 6.45 -8.76 -9.32
CA LEU A 7 7.44 -7.68 -9.35
C LEU A 7 6.79 -6.30 -9.55
N SER A 8 5.74 -6.23 -10.35
CA SER A 8 4.98 -4.99 -10.56
C SER A 8 4.29 -4.54 -9.29
N SER A 9 3.62 -5.47 -8.59
CA SER A 9 2.97 -5.21 -7.30
C SER A 9 3.97 -4.74 -6.23
N TYR A 10 5.11 -5.42 -6.11
CA TYR A 10 6.18 -5.03 -5.19
C TYR A 10 6.70 -3.61 -5.47
N LYS A 11 6.96 -3.29 -6.75
CA LYS A 11 7.41 -1.94 -7.15
C LYS A 11 6.34 -0.88 -6.89
N ALA A 12 5.07 -1.20 -7.11
CA ALA A 12 3.96 -0.27 -6.87
C ALA A 12 3.84 0.05 -5.38
N LEU A 13 3.84 -0.98 -4.51
CA LEU A 13 3.81 -0.81 -3.06
C LEU A 13 5.03 -0.01 -2.57
N HIS A 14 6.21 -0.30 -3.10
CA HIS A 14 7.42 0.44 -2.76
C HIS A 14 7.35 1.93 -3.10
N ARG A 15 6.83 2.28 -4.29
CA ARG A 15 6.61 3.68 -4.68
C ARG A 15 5.59 4.37 -3.78
N THR A 16 4.53 3.66 -3.41
CA THR A 16 3.54 4.20 -2.46
C THR A 16 4.17 4.49 -1.11
N ILE A 17 4.98 3.58 -0.55
CA ILE A 17 5.70 3.81 0.71
C ILE A 17 6.57 5.07 0.64
N LEU A 18 7.34 5.25 -0.44
CA LEU A 18 8.19 6.43 -0.61
C LEU A 18 7.37 7.72 -0.71
N PHE A 19 6.23 7.68 -1.40
CA PHE A 19 5.36 8.84 -1.56
C PHE A 19 4.61 9.19 -0.27
N VAL A 20 4.14 8.17 0.45
CA VAL A 20 3.34 8.31 1.67
C VAL A 20 4.18 8.79 2.85
N PHE A 21 5.40 8.27 3.00
CA PHE A 21 6.29 8.61 4.10
C PHE A 21 7.40 9.56 3.65
N ASP A 22 7.14 10.42 2.67
CA ASP A 22 8.13 11.37 2.17
C ASP A 22 8.63 12.27 3.32
N GLY A 23 9.95 12.34 3.49
CA GLY A 23 10.59 13.03 4.62
C GLY A 23 10.74 12.21 5.91
N ASP A 24 10.07 11.06 6.05
CA ASP A 24 10.21 10.14 7.19
C ASP A 24 11.02 8.90 6.79
N VAL A 25 12.35 9.05 6.83
CA VAL A 25 13.30 8.02 6.40
C VAL A 25 13.18 6.74 7.25
N ASP A 26 12.91 6.85 8.55
CA ASP A 26 12.84 5.70 9.45
C ASP A 26 11.59 4.86 9.18
N THR A 27 10.45 5.52 8.97
CA THR A 27 9.21 4.83 8.58
C THR A 27 9.31 4.24 7.18
N ILE A 28 9.95 4.93 6.22
CA ILE A 28 10.26 4.37 4.89
C ILE A 28 11.05 3.07 5.04
N GLN A 29 12.13 3.06 5.84
CA GLN A 29 12.97 1.87 5.99
C GLN A 29 12.20 0.70 6.62
N SER A 30 11.45 0.98 7.68
CA SER A 30 10.64 -0.02 8.38
C SER A 30 9.56 -0.62 7.49
N ALA A 31 8.80 0.21 6.79
CA ALA A 31 7.76 -0.23 5.85
C ALA A 31 8.34 -1.05 4.69
N ARG A 32 9.50 -0.63 4.15
CA ARG A 32 10.22 -1.39 3.10
C ARG A 32 10.68 -2.75 3.60
N ALA A 33 11.25 -2.81 4.81
CA ALA A 33 11.71 -4.06 5.41
C ALA A 33 10.55 -5.03 5.58
N LYS A 34 9.41 -4.55 6.11
CA LYS A 34 8.20 -5.36 6.28
C LYS A 34 7.64 -5.86 4.95
N ALA A 35 7.53 -4.99 3.94
CA ALA A 35 7.09 -5.41 2.61
C ALA A 35 8.03 -6.47 2.00
N ARG A 36 9.36 -6.32 2.17
CA ARG A 36 10.33 -7.31 1.70
C ARG A 36 10.17 -8.65 2.41
N GLU A 37 9.96 -8.64 3.71
CA GLU A 37 9.74 -9.86 4.52
C GLU A 37 8.52 -10.63 4.03
N GLU A 38 7.38 -9.97 3.86
CA GLU A 38 6.14 -10.63 3.43
C GLU A 38 6.25 -11.22 2.01
N PHE A 39 6.88 -10.51 1.07
CA PHE A 39 7.13 -11.05 -0.27
C PHE A 39 8.11 -12.22 -0.25
N LYS A 40 9.14 -12.19 0.62
CA LYS A 40 10.10 -13.29 0.77
C LYS A 40 9.44 -14.51 1.42
N LYS A 41 8.60 -14.32 2.44
CA LYS A 41 7.85 -15.37 3.12
C LYS A 41 6.96 -16.15 2.15
N ASN A 42 6.37 -15.46 1.18
CA ASN A 42 5.47 -16.05 0.18
C ASN A 42 6.17 -16.43 -1.14
N ALA A 43 7.50 -16.32 -1.24
CA ALA A 43 8.22 -16.56 -2.50
C ALA A 43 8.14 -18.02 -3.01
N CYS A 44 7.87 -18.97 -2.10
CA CYS A 44 7.75 -20.40 -2.41
C CYS A 44 6.32 -20.83 -2.76
N VAL A 45 5.34 -19.94 -2.69
CA VAL A 45 3.95 -20.24 -3.06
C VAL A 45 3.88 -20.52 -4.56
N LYS A 46 3.37 -21.70 -4.93
CA LYS A 46 3.20 -22.14 -6.34
C LYS A 46 1.75 -22.21 -6.78
N ASP A 47 0.84 -22.13 -5.83
CA ASP A 47 -0.60 -22.12 -6.06
C ASP A 47 -1.00 -20.79 -6.72
N PRO A 48 -1.56 -20.82 -7.94
CA PRO A 48 -1.93 -19.61 -8.68
C PRO A 48 -3.01 -18.79 -7.98
N ASP A 49 -4.01 -19.44 -7.38
CA ASP A 49 -5.11 -18.76 -6.69
C ASP A 49 -4.57 -18.07 -5.45
N LYS A 50 -3.66 -18.73 -4.73
CA LYS A 50 -3.02 -18.12 -3.56
C LYS A 50 -2.15 -16.91 -3.93
N ILE A 51 -1.47 -16.96 -5.07
CA ILE A 51 -0.70 -15.82 -5.55
C ILE A 51 -1.61 -14.65 -5.90
N GLU A 52 -2.77 -14.91 -6.51
CA GLU A 52 -3.75 -13.87 -6.83
C GLU A 52 -4.30 -13.21 -5.56
N GLU A 53 -4.65 -13.99 -4.53
CA GLU A 53 -5.06 -13.44 -3.23
C GLU A 53 -3.98 -12.53 -2.61
N LEU A 54 -2.72 -12.98 -2.63
CA LEU A 54 -1.59 -12.21 -2.10
C LEU A 54 -1.34 -10.91 -2.88
N LEU A 55 -1.52 -10.95 -4.20
CA LEU A 55 -1.42 -9.77 -5.06
C LEU A 55 -2.55 -8.78 -4.76
N LYS A 56 -3.78 -9.26 -4.56
CA LYS A 56 -4.92 -8.44 -4.18
C LYS A 56 -4.70 -7.80 -2.83
N PHE A 57 -4.27 -8.58 -1.83
CA PHE A 57 -3.93 -8.08 -0.50
C PHE A 57 -2.85 -6.99 -0.55
N ALA A 58 -1.78 -7.18 -1.32
CA ALA A 58 -0.76 -6.14 -1.50
C ALA A 58 -1.31 -4.86 -2.17
N GLY A 59 -2.28 -5.01 -3.08
CA GLY A 59 -3.03 -3.90 -3.67
C GLY A 59 -3.88 -3.15 -2.63
N ASP A 60 -4.62 -3.89 -1.80
CA ASP A 60 -5.47 -3.31 -0.75
C ASP A 60 -4.62 -2.53 0.26
N VAL A 61 -3.49 -3.08 0.72
CA VAL A 61 -2.54 -2.37 1.60
C VAL A 61 -2.06 -1.07 0.96
N ARG A 62 -1.72 -1.10 -0.33
CA ARG A 62 -1.29 0.10 -1.07
C ARG A 62 -2.39 1.16 -1.11
N ASP A 63 -3.63 0.75 -1.31
CA ASP A 63 -4.77 1.65 -1.46
C ASP A 63 -5.18 2.26 -0.11
N VAL A 64 -5.08 1.49 0.98
CA VAL A 64 -5.23 1.99 2.37
C VAL A 64 -4.15 3.02 2.68
N LEU A 65 -2.86 2.70 2.45
CA LEU A 65 -1.75 3.62 2.69
C LEU A 65 -1.93 4.95 1.93
N ARG A 66 -2.39 4.89 0.69
CA ARG A 66 -2.67 6.10 -0.10
C ARG A 66 -3.83 6.89 0.46
N LYS A 67 -4.95 6.25 0.79
CA LYS A 67 -6.13 6.94 1.31
C LYS A 67 -5.79 7.61 2.64
N ASP A 68 -5.30 6.86 3.61
CA ASP A 68 -5.15 7.38 4.98
C ASP A 68 -4.18 8.56 5.06
N ILE A 69 -3.09 8.53 4.30
CA ILE A 69 -2.08 9.60 4.34
C ILE A 69 -2.40 10.76 3.40
N VAL A 70 -3.02 10.53 2.23
CA VAL A 70 -3.53 11.64 1.42
C VAL A 70 -4.58 12.43 2.21
N HIS A 71 -5.46 11.75 2.97
CA HIS A 71 -6.35 12.43 3.90
C HIS A 71 -5.55 13.16 5.01
N ALA A 72 -4.51 12.54 5.60
CA ALA A 72 -3.67 13.20 6.60
C ALA A 72 -3.03 14.50 6.07
N ILE A 73 -2.46 14.51 4.86
CA ILE A 73 -1.85 15.70 4.23
C ILE A 73 -2.90 16.76 3.90
N ILE A 74 -4.08 16.37 3.40
CA ILE A 74 -5.21 17.28 3.17
C ILE A 74 -5.66 17.92 4.51
N ASN A 75 -5.54 17.18 5.61
CA ASN A 75 -5.94 17.63 6.95
C ASN A 75 -4.84 18.40 7.71
N GLU A 76 -3.55 18.16 7.46
CA GLU A 76 -2.43 18.87 8.12
C GLU A 76 -2.10 20.21 7.46
N LYS A 77 -2.52 20.43 6.20
CA LYS A 77 -2.32 21.68 5.45
C LYS A 77 -3.57 22.58 5.37
N GLY A 78 -4.63 22.24 6.10
CA GLY A 78 -5.66 23.21 6.51
C GLY A 78 -6.84 23.42 5.57
N HIS A 79 -7.25 22.43 4.76
CA HIS A 79 -8.46 22.55 3.95
C HIS A 79 -9.41 21.35 4.18
N TYR A 80 -10.64 21.63 4.60
CA TYR A 80 -11.71 20.64 4.72
C TYR A 80 -12.35 20.38 3.37
N GLU A 81 -12.43 19.12 2.95
CA GLU A 81 -13.58 18.67 2.16
C GLU A 81 -14.51 17.88 3.07
N LEU A 82 -15.72 18.40 3.29
CA LEU A 82 -16.81 17.66 3.93
C LEU A 82 -17.19 16.45 3.06
N GLN A 83 -16.78 15.25 3.45
CA GLN A 83 -17.43 14.02 3.00
C GLN A 83 -18.65 13.74 3.91
N LEU A 84 -19.75 14.45 3.67
CA LEU A 84 -21.05 14.05 4.20
C LEU A 84 -21.42 12.71 3.55
N ARG A 85 -21.35 11.60 4.29
CA ARG A 85 -21.95 10.34 3.85
C ARG A 85 -23.46 10.54 3.79
N PRO A 86 -24.13 10.32 2.65
CA PRO A 86 -25.56 10.62 2.45
C PRO A 86 -26.51 9.63 3.16
N GLU A 87 -26.11 9.00 4.26
CA GLU A 87 -26.92 7.98 4.95
C GLU A 87 -27.61 8.48 6.24
N HIS A 88 -27.59 9.77 6.56
CA HIS A 88 -28.28 10.31 7.74
C HIS A 88 -28.95 11.69 7.52
N LEU A 89 -29.60 11.92 6.37
CA LEU A 89 -30.59 13.00 6.22
C LEU A 89 -32.01 12.45 6.30
#